data_AF-A0A518WP73-F1
#
_entry.id   AF-A0A518WP73-F1
#
_cell.length_a   1.000
_cell.length_b   1.000
_cell.length_c   1.000
_cell.angle_alpha   90.00
_cell.angle_beta   90.00
_cell.angle_gamma   90.00
#
_symmetry.space_group_name_H-M   'P 1'
#
loop_
_entity.id
_entity.type
_entity.pdbx_description
1 polymer ?
#
loop_
_entity_poly.entity_id
_entity_poly.type
_entity_poly.pdbx_seq_one_letter_code
_entity_poly.pdbx_strand_id
1 'polypeptide(L)'
;MPARARDANPNLALYNLRDAAGETQQDVANGLNHLGAARGKRLAVTANQVSRWERGITFPSALYRQLLAEHFGVSVQDLGLTRQRVTPQQRDSPENDSGGFAIYQDSESHPQAEESQQEWRAVRRKLNTHRVQLAREAARLYDAKDRVGDTGLIAPPEWLLSTPIELTQFGIGLAPEGTAPIVTGTEDASAGVRPLASDGRRHQRYSLALRDVEQPRLLENRLAWHLAGVDWSQPDRALTFTTGTYFGGVDVSEALAHEMAMYHVAGDGSGILPASWRNLGFRRLVGDPFTPGRRATAPSTDTLTLRIDDDGVSFVLHNRAAGNVAVAGGMLHIMPAGVFQPSSVLPAAQAADFDLWRNMMREYSEEFLGSAEHGGDGEPADYSAEPLASFDRALAAGGVRVFCLGVALDALTLWGEILTVAVFDGPTYDRLFANMVSANTEGTVVKTGRARPTSALPFTRHTIDELTASERLAPAAAGCIQLAWEHRRTILGRG
;
A
#
# COMPACT_ATOMS: atom_id res chain seq x y z
N MET A 1 -6.06 -28.72 28.47
CA MET A 1 -7.17 -27.86 28.02
C MET A 1 -6.64 -26.99 26.90
N PRO A 2 -7.28 -26.90 25.72
CA PRO A 2 -6.84 -25.97 24.68
C PRO A 2 -6.93 -24.54 25.23
N ALA A 3 -5.89 -23.73 25.02
CA ALA A 3 -5.93 -22.32 25.35
C ALA A 3 -7.14 -21.68 24.64
N ARG A 4 -7.88 -20.81 25.34
CA ARG A 4 -8.91 -20.01 24.68
C ARG A 4 -8.21 -19.19 23.58
N ALA A 5 -8.86 -19.03 22.42
CA ALA A 5 -8.25 -18.40 21.24
C ALA A 5 -7.68 -16.98 21.49
N ARG A 6 -8.07 -16.33 22.59
CA ARG A 6 -7.57 -15.01 23.01
C ARG A 6 -6.21 -15.03 23.73
N ASP A 7 -5.75 -16.20 24.19
CA ASP A 7 -4.50 -16.34 24.98
C ASP A 7 -3.41 -17.15 24.24
N ALA A 8 -3.66 -17.54 22.99
CA ALA A 8 -2.72 -18.35 22.21
C ALA A 8 -1.62 -17.44 21.63
N ASN A 9 -0.36 -17.78 21.90
CA ASN A 9 0.78 -17.09 21.30
C ASN A 9 0.97 -17.57 19.86
N PRO A 10 0.85 -16.70 18.84
CA PRO A 10 1.01 -17.11 17.44
C PRO A 10 2.41 -17.66 17.17
N ASN A 11 2.49 -18.73 16.38
CA ASN A 11 3.75 -19.22 15.84
C ASN A 11 4.10 -18.43 14.57
N LEU A 12 4.75 -17.29 14.78
CA LEU A 12 5.17 -16.38 13.73
C LEU A 12 6.21 -16.99 12.79
N ALA A 13 7.06 -17.92 13.26
CA ALA A 13 8.07 -18.54 12.40
C ALA A 13 7.43 -19.46 11.34
N LEU A 14 6.47 -20.30 11.75
CA LEU A 14 5.73 -21.15 10.82
C LEU A 14 4.90 -20.33 9.82
N TYR A 15 4.27 -19.25 10.29
CA TYR A 15 3.56 -18.31 9.42
C TYR A 15 4.51 -17.67 8.39
N ASN A 16 5.67 -17.18 8.84
CA ASN A 16 6.65 -16.51 7.96
C ASN A 16 7.25 -17.47 6.93
N LEU A 17 7.44 -18.76 7.26
CA LEU A 17 7.91 -19.76 6.30
C LEU A 17 6.89 -20.00 5.19
N ARG A 18 5.60 -20.09 5.53
CA ARG A 18 4.52 -20.19 4.55
C ARG A 18 4.44 -18.93 3.67
N ASP A 19 4.45 -17.76 4.30
CA ASP A 19 4.35 -16.46 3.62
C ASP A 19 5.53 -16.22 2.67
N ALA A 20 6.75 -16.54 3.10
CA ALA A 20 7.96 -16.46 2.27
C ALA A 20 7.95 -17.43 1.08
N ALA A 21 7.27 -18.57 1.21
CA ALA A 21 7.07 -19.53 0.12
C ALA A 21 5.93 -19.11 -0.85
N GLY A 22 5.17 -18.06 -0.53
CA GLY A 22 4.01 -17.63 -1.32
C GLY A 22 2.85 -18.63 -1.28
N GLU A 23 2.81 -19.51 -0.29
CA GLU A 23 1.86 -20.61 -0.21
C GLU A 23 0.62 -20.26 0.60
N THR A 24 -0.56 -20.76 0.22
CA THR A 24 -1.74 -20.71 1.07
C THR A 24 -1.66 -21.76 2.19
N GLN A 25 -2.47 -21.63 3.25
CA GLN A 25 -2.60 -22.68 4.26
C GLN A 25 -3.09 -24.02 3.66
N GLN A 26 -3.80 -23.96 2.52
CA GLN A 26 -4.25 -25.14 1.79
C GLN A 26 -3.10 -25.79 1.01
N ASP A 27 -2.18 -25.01 0.44
CA ASP A 27 -1.00 -25.52 -0.26
C ASP A 27 -0.07 -26.26 0.70
N VAL A 28 0.18 -25.68 1.88
CA VAL A 28 0.90 -26.36 2.97
C VAL A 28 0.20 -27.66 3.37
N ALA A 29 -1.13 -27.64 3.53
CA ALA A 29 -1.89 -28.84 3.87
C ALA A 29 -1.77 -29.93 2.78
N ASN A 30 -1.82 -29.56 1.51
CA ASN A 30 -1.65 -30.46 0.37
C ASN A 30 -0.23 -31.05 0.34
N GLY A 31 0.79 -30.22 0.52
CA GLY A 31 2.19 -30.65 0.59
C GLY A 31 2.44 -31.67 1.71
N LEU A 32 1.91 -31.41 2.91
CA LEU A 32 2.00 -32.35 4.03
C LEU A 32 1.29 -33.67 3.76
N ASN A 33 0.12 -33.65 3.09
CA ASN A 33 -0.59 -34.87 2.71
C ASN A 33 0.19 -35.68 1.67
N HIS A 34 0.82 -35.02 0.68
CA HIS A 34 1.69 -35.66 -0.30
C HIS A 34 2.93 -36.30 0.33
N LEU A 35 3.63 -35.59 1.22
CA LEU A 35 4.78 -36.13 1.96
C LEU A 35 4.36 -37.28 2.89
N GLY A 36 3.16 -37.20 3.49
CA GLY A 36 2.58 -38.30 4.25
C GLY A 36 2.35 -39.56 3.42
N ALA A 37 1.74 -39.40 2.23
CA ALA A 37 1.47 -40.50 1.31
C ALA A 37 2.76 -41.17 0.83
N ALA A 38 3.81 -40.40 0.53
CA ALA A 38 5.13 -40.90 0.16
C ALA A 38 5.77 -41.78 1.27
N ARG A 39 5.40 -41.55 2.54
CA ARG A 39 5.83 -42.35 3.70
C ARG A 39 4.86 -43.48 4.06
N GLY A 40 3.91 -43.82 3.18
CA GLY A 40 2.89 -44.86 3.42
C GLY A 40 1.86 -44.48 4.49
N LYS A 41 1.73 -43.20 4.84
CA LYS A 41 0.77 -42.69 5.84
C LYS A 41 -0.37 -41.95 5.15
N ARG A 42 -1.62 -42.33 5.45
CA ARG A 42 -2.79 -41.55 5.04
C ARG A 42 -3.03 -40.43 6.05
N LEU A 43 -2.65 -39.22 5.67
CA LEU A 43 -2.93 -38.00 6.44
C LEU A 43 -4.18 -37.31 5.89
N ALA A 44 -4.83 -36.51 6.72
CA ALA A 44 -5.98 -35.68 6.35
C ALA A 44 -5.78 -34.26 6.90
N VAL A 45 -4.62 -33.67 6.58
CA VAL A 45 -4.30 -32.29 6.98
C VAL A 45 -5.17 -31.33 6.17
N THR A 46 -5.75 -30.33 6.85
CA THR A 46 -6.60 -29.30 6.23
C THR A 46 -6.00 -27.91 6.45
N ALA A 47 -6.38 -26.92 5.63
CA ALA A 47 -5.97 -25.52 5.83
C ALA A 47 -6.28 -25.01 7.25
N ASN A 48 -7.44 -25.36 7.81
CA ASN A 48 -7.81 -25.00 9.17
C ASN A 48 -6.84 -25.60 10.21
N GLN A 49 -6.31 -26.79 9.96
CA GLN A 49 -5.32 -27.40 10.86
C GLN A 49 -3.99 -26.64 10.83
N VAL A 50 -3.54 -26.21 9.65
CA VAL A 50 -2.34 -25.36 9.47
C VAL A 50 -2.55 -24.00 10.14
N SER A 51 -3.69 -23.35 9.91
CA SER A 51 -4.10 -22.10 10.57
C SER A 51 -4.07 -22.19 12.09
N ARG A 52 -4.49 -23.32 12.66
CA ARG A 52 -4.46 -23.53 14.12
C ARG A 52 -3.05 -23.77 14.65
N TRP A 53 -2.11 -24.24 13.85
CA TRP A 53 -0.70 -24.32 14.21
C TRP A 53 -0.03 -22.94 14.15
N GLU A 54 -0.30 -22.17 13.11
CA GLU A 54 0.19 -20.78 12.96
C GLU A 54 -0.33 -19.87 14.06
N ARG A 55 -1.60 -19.99 14.45
CA ARG A 55 -2.18 -19.21 15.56
C ARG A 55 -1.83 -19.74 16.95
N GLY A 56 -1.02 -20.79 17.05
CA GLY A 56 -0.67 -21.41 18.34
C GLY A 56 -1.83 -22.06 19.09
N ILE A 57 -2.99 -22.25 18.45
CA ILE A 57 -4.21 -22.83 19.05
C ILE A 57 -4.03 -24.33 19.30
N THR A 58 -3.35 -25.01 18.37
CA THR A 58 -2.99 -26.42 18.52
C THR A 58 -1.52 -26.61 18.24
N PHE A 59 -0.92 -27.61 18.89
CA PHE A 59 0.48 -27.91 18.72
C PHE A 59 0.65 -29.16 17.85
N PRO A 60 1.37 -29.10 16.71
CA PRO A 60 1.57 -30.24 15.81
C PRO A 60 2.34 -31.38 16.49
N SER A 61 1.95 -32.61 16.18
CA SER A 61 2.66 -33.82 16.65
C SER A 61 4.05 -33.93 16.02
N ALA A 62 4.91 -34.79 16.56
CA ALA A 62 6.27 -34.98 16.05
C ALA A 62 6.31 -35.31 14.54
N LEU A 63 5.35 -36.08 14.05
CA LEU A 63 5.22 -36.40 12.63
C LEU A 63 4.99 -35.14 11.79
N TYR A 64 4.01 -34.31 12.16
CA TYR A 64 3.69 -33.09 11.40
C TYR A 64 4.84 -32.07 11.44
N ARG A 65 5.60 -32.00 12.53
CA ARG A 65 6.80 -31.14 12.61
C ARG A 65 7.90 -31.58 11.66
N GLN A 66 8.11 -32.89 11.52
CA GLN A 66 9.09 -33.40 10.55
C GLN A 66 8.65 -33.11 9.12
N LEU A 67 7.36 -33.27 8.83
CA LEU A 67 6.81 -32.99 7.50
C LEU A 67 6.84 -31.49 7.16
N LEU A 68 6.55 -30.62 8.14
CA LEU A 68 6.67 -29.16 7.98
C LEU A 68 8.12 -28.72 7.73
N ALA A 69 9.06 -29.28 8.48
CA ALA A 69 10.50 -29.00 8.31
C ALA A 69 10.98 -29.43 6.92
N GLU A 70 10.55 -30.61 6.46
CA GLU A 70 10.85 -31.12 5.12
C GLU A 70 10.20 -30.27 4.02
N HIS A 71 8.91 -29.93 4.18
CA HIS A 71 8.15 -29.11 3.23
C HIS A 71 8.80 -27.75 2.99
N PHE A 72 9.28 -27.10 4.05
CA PHE A 72 9.94 -25.79 3.95
C PHE A 72 11.46 -25.86 3.79
N GLY A 73 12.07 -27.05 3.78
CA GLY A 73 13.52 -27.21 3.67
C GLY A 73 14.31 -26.64 4.85
N VAL A 74 13.74 -26.62 6.05
CA VAL A 74 14.34 -26.05 7.28
C VAL A 74 14.49 -27.08 8.39
N SER A 75 15.16 -26.75 9.49
CA SER A 75 15.19 -27.62 10.65
C SER A 75 13.89 -27.54 11.45
N VAL A 76 13.63 -28.54 12.31
CA VAL A 76 12.45 -28.51 13.21
C VAL A 76 12.52 -27.33 14.20
N GLN A 77 13.72 -26.81 14.51
CA GLN A 77 13.90 -25.65 15.39
C GLN A 77 13.42 -24.36 14.70
N ASP A 78 13.64 -24.24 13.40
CA ASP A 78 13.28 -23.06 12.60
C ASP A 78 11.76 -22.91 12.42
N LEU A 79 10.98 -23.96 12.72
CA LEU A 79 9.52 -23.91 12.69
C LEU A 79 8.89 -23.07 13.81
N GLY A 80 9.66 -22.63 14.81
CA GLY A 80 9.17 -21.81 15.94
C GLY A 80 8.10 -22.46 16.82
N LEU A 81 8.03 -23.80 16.82
CA LEU A 81 7.03 -24.56 17.55
C LEU A 81 7.46 -24.81 19.01
N THR A 82 7.24 -23.83 19.88
CA THR A 82 7.59 -23.89 21.32
C THR A 82 6.43 -24.44 22.16
N ARG A 83 6.67 -25.42 23.06
CA ARG A 83 5.66 -25.91 24.01
C ARG A 83 5.65 -25.03 25.27
N GLN A 84 4.51 -24.44 25.62
CA GLN A 84 4.28 -23.98 27.01
C GLN A 84 4.22 -25.20 27.94
N ARG A 85 5.11 -25.25 28.94
CA ARG A 85 4.94 -26.13 30.10
C ARG A 85 3.84 -25.54 30.97
N VAL A 86 2.69 -26.22 31.05
CA VAL A 86 1.67 -25.93 32.05
C VAL A 86 2.15 -26.52 33.38
N THR A 87 2.56 -25.67 34.30
CA THR A 87 2.83 -26.06 35.69
C THR A 87 1.49 -26.16 36.43
N PRO A 88 1.17 -27.28 37.11
CA PRO A 88 -0.01 -27.36 37.96
C PRO A 88 0.10 -26.39 39.15
N GLN A 89 -1.01 -25.73 39.43
CA GLN A 89 -1.25 -24.76 40.50
C GLN A 89 -0.73 -25.26 41.86
N GLN A 90 0.16 -24.48 42.50
CA GLN A 90 0.76 -24.75 43.80
C GLN A 90 -0.30 -24.78 44.91
N ARG A 91 -0.26 -25.83 45.73
CA ARG A 91 -0.67 -25.78 47.15
C ARG A 91 0.58 -25.45 47.97
N ASP A 92 0.39 -24.57 48.95
CA ASP A 92 1.40 -24.03 49.85
C ASP A 92 2.25 -25.08 50.57
N SER A 93 3.57 -24.84 50.62
CA SER A 93 4.43 -24.86 51.84
C SER A 93 5.92 -25.00 51.48
N PRO A 94 6.85 -24.57 52.36
CA PRO A 94 8.03 -23.84 51.93
C PRO A 94 9.37 -24.57 52.13
N GLU A 95 10.42 -23.89 51.63
CA GLU A 95 11.84 -23.94 52.01
C GLU A 95 12.83 -24.86 51.25
N ASN A 96 13.92 -24.18 50.85
CA ASN A 96 15.27 -24.62 50.47
C ASN A 96 15.49 -25.22 49.07
N ASP A 97 15.88 -24.35 48.11
CA ASP A 97 17.28 -24.30 47.63
C ASP A 97 17.50 -23.10 46.69
N SER A 98 18.43 -22.20 47.02
CA SER A 98 18.88 -21.09 46.16
C SER A 98 20.39 -20.92 46.31
N GLY A 99 21.20 -20.83 45.25
CA GLY A 99 20.88 -20.79 43.84
C GLY A 99 22.10 -21.12 42.96
N GLY A 100 21.80 -21.58 41.75
CA GLY A 100 22.76 -21.91 40.69
C GLY A 100 22.10 -21.73 39.33
N PHE A 101 22.04 -20.48 38.90
CA PHE A 101 21.72 -19.91 37.58
C PHE A 101 21.44 -20.87 36.40
N ALA A 102 20.22 -20.79 35.87
CA ALA A 102 20.00 -20.74 34.43
C ALA A 102 19.21 -19.46 34.15
N ILE A 103 19.95 -18.43 33.75
CA ILE A 103 19.42 -17.12 33.35
C ILE A 103 18.48 -17.38 32.16
N TYR A 104 17.21 -17.04 32.31
CA TYR A 104 16.41 -16.60 31.17
C TYR A 104 17.11 -15.34 30.66
N GLN A 105 17.92 -15.46 29.61
CA GLN A 105 18.25 -14.28 28.84
C GLN A 105 16.96 -13.94 28.09
N ASP A 106 16.26 -12.91 28.57
CA ASP A 106 15.69 -11.94 27.64
C ASP A 106 16.73 -11.76 26.53
N SER A 107 16.35 -12.02 25.29
CA SER A 107 17.23 -11.77 24.15
C SER A 107 17.54 -10.27 24.17
N GLU A 108 18.61 -9.87 24.84
CA GLU A 108 19.14 -8.52 24.77
C GLU A 108 19.31 -8.22 23.29
N SER A 109 18.55 -7.25 22.79
CA SER A 109 18.72 -6.75 21.43
C SER A 109 20.19 -6.46 21.23
N HIS A 110 20.78 -6.93 20.13
CA HIS A 110 22.18 -6.64 19.85
C HIS A 110 22.39 -5.11 19.92
N PRO A 111 23.34 -4.56 20.72
CA PRO A 111 23.42 -3.11 20.96
C PRO A 111 23.50 -2.26 19.68
N GLN A 112 24.18 -2.77 18.65
CA GLN A 112 24.24 -2.13 17.33
C GLN A 112 22.90 -2.13 16.58
N ALA A 113 22.01 -3.08 16.88
CA ALA A 113 20.67 -3.12 16.30
C ALA A 113 19.77 -2.02 16.85
N GLU A 114 19.86 -1.72 18.16
CA GLU A 114 19.11 -0.62 18.75
C GLU A 114 19.51 0.73 18.16
N GLU A 115 20.82 0.98 18.04
CA GLU A 115 21.36 2.19 17.41
C GLU A 115 20.91 2.30 15.95
N SER A 116 21.10 1.23 15.16
CA SER A 116 20.66 1.18 13.75
C SER A 116 19.16 1.44 13.57
N GLN A 117 18.32 0.90 14.45
CA GLN A 117 16.88 1.13 14.41
C GLN A 117 16.51 2.56 14.82
N GLN A 118 17.21 3.15 15.79
CA GLN A 118 16.98 4.54 16.19
C GLN A 118 17.34 5.52 15.07
N GLU A 119 18.47 5.31 14.40
CA GLU A 119 18.89 6.09 13.22
C GLU A 119 17.85 5.99 12.10
N TRP A 120 17.42 4.77 11.79
CA TRP A 120 16.43 4.52 10.76
C TRP A 120 15.09 5.21 11.06
N ARG A 121 14.61 5.17 12.31
CA ARG A 121 13.41 5.93 12.75
C ARG A 121 13.63 7.44 12.62
N ALA A 122 14.83 7.94 12.90
CA ALA A 122 15.15 9.36 12.75
C ALA A 122 15.07 9.82 11.29
N VAL A 123 15.60 9.03 10.35
CA VAL A 123 15.47 9.30 8.92
C VAL A 123 14.00 9.23 8.48
N ARG A 124 13.23 8.23 8.95
CA ARG A 124 11.80 8.15 8.62
C ARG A 124 10.99 9.35 9.13
N ARG A 125 11.29 9.86 10.32
CA ARG A 125 10.68 11.10 10.80
C ARG A 125 10.98 12.26 9.84
N LYS A 126 12.23 12.44 9.43
CA LYS A 126 12.62 13.46 8.44
C LYS A 126 11.88 13.28 7.11
N LEU A 127 11.85 12.05 6.57
CA LEU A 127 11.13 11.70 5.36
C LEU A 127 9.66 12.12 5.44
N ASN A 128 8.97 11.73 6.52
CA ASN A 128 7.54 12.00 6.67
C ASN A 128 7.25 13.50 6.87
N THR A 129 8.11 14.22 7.61
CA THR A 129 7.97 15.68 7.78
C THR A 129 8.14 16.44 6.47
N HIS A 130 9.03 16.00 5.58
CA HIS A 130 9.38 16.73 4.36
C HIS A 130 8.90 16.08 3.05
N ARG A 131 7.95 15.13 3.12
CA ARG A 131 7.61 14.28 1.97
C ARG A 131 7.27 15.04 0.68
N VAL A 132 6.43 16.09 0.76
CA VAL A 132 6.07 16.92 -0.42
C VAL A 132 7.29 17.62 -1.01
N GLN A 133 8.12 18.21 -0.16
CA GLN A 133 9.32 18.94 -0.57
C GLN A 133 10.35 17.99 -1.19
N LEU A 134 10.51 16.79 -0.62
CA LEU A 134 11.37 15.73 -1.16
C LEU A 134 10.87 15.22 -2.52
N ALA A 135 9.56 15.11 -2.76
CA ALA A 135 9.02 14.73 -4.07
C ALA A 135 9.30 15.78 -5.14
N ARG A 136 9.10 17.07 -4.83
CA ARG A 136 9.46 18.18 -5.72
C ARG A 136 10.95 18.20 -6.03
N GLU A 137 11.79 17.96 -5.03
CA GLU A 137 13.24 17.92 -5.24
C GLU A 137 13.68 16.66 -6.00
N ALA A 138 13.08 15.50 -5.73
CA ALA A 138 13.35 14.26 -6.47
C ALA A 138 12.99 14.40 -7.95
N ALA A 139 11.92 15.12 -8.29
CA ALA A 139 11.55 15.42 -9.68
C ALA A 139 12.65 16.20 -10.42
N ARG A 140 13.48 16.98 -9.70
CA ARG A 140 14.61 17.72 -10.29
C ARG A 140 15.79 16.84 -10.71
N LEU A 141 15.81 15.56 -10.31
CA LEU A 141 16.78 14.57 -10.82
C LEU A 141 16.54 14.21 -12.30
N TYR A 142 15.34 14.45 -12.80
CA TYR A 142 14.88 14.07 -14.13
C TYR A 142 14.77 15.28 -15.07
N ASP A 143 14.70 15.03 -16.38
CA ASP A 143 14.62 16.08 -17.40
C ASP A 143 13.37 16.95 -17.19
N ALA A 144 13.49 18.25 -17.45
CA ALA A 144 12.38 19.19 -17.26
C ALA A 144 11.13 18.83 -18.09
N LYS A 145 11.30 18.18 -19.25
CA LYS A 145 10.20 17.72 -20.10
C LYS A 145 9.39 16.56 -19.49
N ASP A 146 10.00 15.82 -18.56
CA ASP A 146 9.37 14.66 -17.91
C ASP A 146 8.75 15.05 -16.56
N ARG A 147 8.82 16.32 -16.16
CA ARG A 147 8.22 16.82 -14.91
C ARG A 147 6.79 17.27 -15.20
N VAL A 148 5.86 16.84 -14.35
CA VAL A 148 4.47 17.31 -14.40
C VAL A 148 4.40 18.62 -13.61
N GLY A 149 4.75 19.74 -14.23
CA GLY A 149 4.84 21.04 -13.54
C GLY A 149 5.73 20.97 -12.29
N ASP A 150 5.28 21.64 -11.22
CA ASP A 150 5.94 21.62 -9.89
C ASP A 150 5.24 20.67 -8.89
N THR A 151 4.50 19.68 -9.40
CA THR A 151 3.69 18.77 -8.56
C THR A 151 4.52 17.77 -7.76
N GLY A 152 5.76 17.50 -8.18
CA GLY A 152 6.58 16.40 -7.65
C GLY A 152 6.34 15.07 -8.37
N LEU A 153 5.47 15.05 -9.39
CA LEU A 153 5.30 13.91 -10.28
C LEU A 153 6.24 14.01 -11.50
N ILE A 154 6.61 12.84 -12.02
CA ILE A 154 7.30 12.69 -13.30
C ILE A 154 6.50 11.76 -14.22
N ALA A 155 6.41 12.12 -15.49
CA ALA A 155 5.78 11.36 -16.56
C ALA A 155 6.40 11.82 -17.88
N PRO A 156 6.84 10.92 -18.76
CA PRO A 156 7.24 11.33 -20.09
C PRO A 156 5.97 11.81 -20.83
N PRO A 157 6.08 12.74 -21.80
CA PRO A 157 4.90 13.35 -22.43
C PRO A 157 3.89 12.33 -22.98
N GLU A 158 4.36 11.18 -23.46
CA GLU A 158 3.54 10.09 -23.97
C GLU A 158 2.74 9.33 -22.90
N TRP A 159 2.98 9.53 -21.60
CA TRP A 159 2.14 8.94 -20.53
C TRP A 159 0.99 9.85 -20.13
N LEU A 160 1.05 11.15 -20.47
CA LEU A 160 -0.02 12.11 -20.21
C LEU A 160 -0.90 12.26 -21.45
N LEU A 161 -2.21 12.34 -21.23
CA LEU A 161 -3.16 12.49 -22.32
C LEU A 161 -3.29 13.96 -22.71
N SER A 162 -3.04 14.28 -23.99
CA SER A 162 -3.25 15.64 -24.52
C SER A 162 -4.72 16.08 -24.48
N THR A 163 -5.64 15.14 -24.38
CA THR A 163 -7.07 15.36 -24.14
C THR A 163 -7.56 14.22 -23.26
N PRO A 164 -8.23 14.50 -22.13
CA PRO A 164 -8.76 13.46 -21.26
C PRO A 164 -9.71 12.55 -22.02
N ILE A 165 -9.60 11.26 -21.78
CA ILE A 165 -10.48 10.24 -22.34
C ILE A 165 -11.36 9.67 -21.23
N GLU A 166 -12.59 9.30 -21.56
CA GLU A 166 -13.47 8.66 -20.58
C GLU A 166 -12.95 7.25 -20.24
N LEU A 167 -13.19 6.79 -19.01
CA LEU A 167 -12.69 5.52 -18.52
C LEU A 167 -13.12 4.31 -19.38
N THR A 168 -14.24 4.42 -20.08
CA THR A 168 -14.79 3.41 -20.99
C THR A 168 -14.12 3.40 -22.38
N GLN A 169 -13.23 4.36 -22.66
CA GLN A 169 -12.59 4.54 -23.97
C GLN A 169 -11.21 3.86 -24.07
N PHE A 170 -10.74 3.24 -22.98
CA PHE A 170 -9.52 2.45 -22.99
C PHE A 170 -9.68 1.19 -22.12
N GLY A 171 -8.87 0.19 -22.42
CA GLY A 171 -8.80 -1.07 -21.70
C GLY A 171 -7.48 -1.23 -20.95
N ILE A 172 -7.49 -2.19 -20.03
CA ILE A 172 -6.33 -2.63 -19.27
C ILE A 172 -6.09 -4.11 -19.54
N GLY A 173 -4.84 -4.57 -19.42
CA GLY A 173 -4.51 -5.97 -19.67
C GLY A 173 -3.40 -6.51 -18.78
N LEU A 174 -3.31 -7.83 -18.71
CA LEU A 174 -2.22 -8.52 -18.01
C LEU A 174 -1.02 -8.74 -18.93
N ALA A 175 0.18 -8.50 -18.41
CA ALA A 175 1.43 -8.91 -19.02
C ALA A 175 1.49 -10.45 -19.18
N PRO A 176 2.34 -10.97 -20.07
CA PRO A 176 2.57 -12.41 -20.17
C PRO A 176 2.93 -13.02 -18.81
N GLU A 177 2.42 -14.22 -18.56
CA GLU A 177 2.71 -14.98 -17.34
C GLU A 177 4.23 -15.17 -17.15
N GLY A 178 4.70 -15.07 -15.90
CA GLY A 178 6.13 -15.14 -15.58
C GLY A 178 6.91 -13.83 -15.79
N THR A 179 6.26 -12.75 -16.25
CA THR A 179 6.87 -11.41 -16.22
C THR A 179 7.10 -11.00 -14.77
N ALA A 180 8.37 -10.92 -14.35
CA ALA A 180 8.77 -10.56 -13.00
C ALA A 180 9.65 -9.30 -13.01
N PRO A 181 9.55 -8.45 -11.98
CA PRO A 181 10.41 -7.28 -11.86
C PRO A 181 11.86 -7.71 -11.64
N ILE A 182 12.78 -6.93 -12.20
CA ILE A 182 14.23 -7.12 -12.02
C ILE A 182 14.67 -6.55 -10.67
N VAL A 183 14.07 -5.43 -10.26
CA VAL A 183 14.36 -4.74 -9.01
C VAL A 183 13.24 -4.97 -8.01
N THR A 184 13.60 -5.56 -6.87
CA THR A 184 12.66 -5.98 -5.82
C THR A 184 12.87 -5.27 -4.49
N GLY A 185 13.96 -4.52 -4.33
CA GLY A 185 14.31 -3.84 -3.10
C GLY A 185 15.11 -4.70 -2.13
N THR A 186 15.45 -5.95 -2.48
CA THR A 186 16.29 -6.82 -1.65
C THR A 186 17.79 -6.71 -1.94
N GLU A 187 18.16 -6.03 -3.03
CA GLU A 187 19.52 -5.93 -3.56
C GLU A 187 20.49 -5.24 -2.58
N ASP A 188 21.79 -5.52 -2.70
CA ASP A 188 22.82 -4.90 -1.85
C ASP A 188 22.80 -3.36 -1.91
N ALA A 189 22.41 -2.79 -3.05
CA ALA A 189 22.28 -1.35 -3.20
C ALA A 189 21.25 -0.73 -2.24
N SER A 190 20.20 -1.46 -1.84
CA SER A 190 19.21 -1.02 -0.85
C SER A 190 19.60 -1.38 0.60
N ALA A 191 20.75 -2.05 0.82
CA ALA A 191 21.13 -2.47 2.17
C ALA A 191 21.29 -1.27 3.13
N GLY A 192 21.80 -0.14 2.65
CA GLY A 192 22.00 1.06 3.46
C GLY A 192 20.72 1.63 4.09
N VAL A 193 19.55 1.39 3.48
CA VAL A 193 18.26 1.93 3.95
C VAL A 193 17.43 0.95 4.77
N ARG A 194 17.95 -0.27 5.01
CA ARG A 194 17.30 -1.32 5.83
C ARG A 194 18.06 -1.44 7.15
N PRO A 195 17.41 -1.28 8.33
CA PRO A 195 18.08 -1.34 9.62
C PRO A 195 18.43 -2.78 10.00
N LEU A 196 19.23 -2.95 11.05
CA LEU A 196 19.46 -4.25 11.67
C LEU A 196 18.22 -4.71 12.47
N ALA A 197 17.93 -6.02 12.41
CA ALA A 197 16.97 -6.71 13.26
C ALA A 197 17.58 -6.98 14.64
N SER A 198 16.75 -7.40 15.60
CA SER A 198 17.17 -7.63 17.00
C SER A 198 18.30 -8.66 17.14
N ASP A 199 18.42 -9.57 16.19
CA ASP A 199 19.48 -10.59 16.11
C ASP A 199 20.80 -10.08 15.48
N GLY A 200 20.88 -8.78 15.16
CA GLY A 200 22.04 -8.14 14.56
C GLY A 200 22.17 -8.32 13.04
N ARG A 201 21.28 -9.09 12.39
CA ARG A 201 21.27 -9.25 10.93
C ARG A 201 20.45 -8.14 10.29
N ARG A 202 20.80 -7.73 9.07
CA ARG A 202 20.03 -6.72 8.35
C ARG A 202 18.67 -7.28 7.92
N HIS A 203 17.62 -6.47 8.03
CA HIS A 203 16.33 -6.84 7.45
C HIS A 203 16.48 -7.10 5.95
N GLN A 204 15.89 -8.21 5.48
CA GLN A 204 15.95 -8.61 4.07
C GLN A 204 15.07 -7.73 3.17
N ARG A 205 14.07 -7.06 3.72
CA ARG A 205 13.09 -6.23 3.00
C ARG A 205 12.77 -4.98 3.79
N TYR A 206 12.40 -3.90 3.11
CA TYR A 206 12.04 -2.65 3.77
C TYR A 206 10.69 -2.78 4.51
N SER A 207 9.74 -3.50 3.93
CA SER A 207 8.44 -3.83 4.57
C SER A 207 8.59 -4.60 5.89
N LEU A 208 9.57 -5.50 6.00
CA LEU A 208 9.89 -6.18 7.26
C LEU A 208 10.43 -5.21 8.31
N ALA A 209 11.30 -4.29 7.90
CA ALA A 209 11.78 -3.23 8.79
C ALA A 209 10.64 -2.32 9.26
N LEU A 210 9.71 -1.94 8.37
CA LEU A 210 8.50 -1.21 8.75
C LEU A 210 7.73 -1.96 9.84
N ARG A 211 7.45 -3.26 9.63
CA ARG A 211 6.69 -4.07 10.56
C ARG A 211 7.37 -4.21 11.93
N ASP A 212 8.67 -4.49 11.94
CA ASP A 212 9.37 -4.88 13.16
C ASP A 212 9.88 -3.65 13.95
N VAL A 213 10.16 -2.53 13.27
CA VAL A 213 10.80 -1.34 13.88
C VAL A 213 9.81 -0.20 14.15
N GLU A 214 8.81 0.00 13.29
CA GLU A 214 7.85 1.11 13.38
C GLU A 214 6.53 0.73 12.68
N GLN A 215 5.82 -0.25 13.27
CA GLN A 215 4.59 -0.79 12.70
C GLN A 215 3.48 0.28 12.65
N PRO A 216 3.00 0.66 11.45
CA PRO A 216 1.80 1.47 11.30
C PRO A 216 0.56 0.71 11.78
N ARG A 217 -0.53 1.43 12.09
CA ARG A 217 -1.80 0.80 12.52
C ARG A 217 -2.40 -0.11 11.45
N LEU A 218 -2.29 0.28 10.19
CA LEU A 218 -2.71 -0.50 9.02
C LEU A 218 -1.45 -0.83 8.22
N LEU A 219 -1.02 -2.09 8.29
CA LEU A 219 0.11 -2.62 7.52
C LEU A 219 -0.19 -4.08 7.15
N GLU A 220 -0.83 -4.26 6.01
CA GLU A 220 -1.23 -5.57 5.49
C GLU A 220 -0.62 -5.80 4.11
N ASN A 221 -0.18 -7.03 3.86
CA ASN A 221 0.33 -7.40 2.55
C ASN A 221 -0.79 -8.04 1.73
N ARG A 222 -1.41 -7.24 0.86
CA ARG A 222 -2.51 -7.69 -0.02
C ARG A 222 -2.01 -7.92 -1.44
N LEU A 223 -2.79 -8.67 -2.22
CA LEU A 223 -2.58 -8.76 -3.68
C LEU A 223 -2.71 -7.36 -4.29
N ALA A 224 -1.89 -7.09 -5.29
CA ALA A 224 -1.96 -5.85 -6.05
C ALA A 224 -1.62 -6.10 -7.52
N TRP A 225 -2.19 -5.29 -8.41
CA TRP A 225 -1.73 -5.23 -9.79
C TRP A 225 -0.60 -4.22 -9.90
N HIS A 226 0.52 -4.62 -10.47
CA HIS A 226 1.67 -3.75 -10.65
C HIS A 226 1.75 -3.25 -12.08
N LEU A 227 1.97 -1.95 -12.27
CA LEU A 227 2.09 -1.37 -13.61
C LEU A 227 3.33 -1.95 -14.31
N ALA A 228 3.13 -2.48 -15.50
CA ALA A 228 4.16 -3.08 -16.33
C ALA A 228 4.38 -2.32 -17.65
N GLY A 229 3.40 -1.56 -18.11
CA GLY A 229 3.53 -0.70 -19.29
C GLY A 229 2.38 0.29 -19.45
N VAL A 230 2.66 1.38 -20.16
CA VAL A 230 1.71 2.44 -20.56
C VAL A 230 1.92 2.68 -22.06
N ASP A 231 0.86 2.52 -22.85
CA ASP A 231 0.86 2.76 -24.29
C ASP A 231 -0.55 3.16 -24.77
N TRP A 232 -0.83 4.46 -24.78
CA TRP A 232 -2.12 5.00 -25.23
C TRP A 232 -2.41 4.76 -26.73
N SER A 233 -1.43 4.32 -27.52
CA SER A 233 -1.66 3.94 -28.93
C SER A 233 -2.39 2.60 -29.07
N GLN A 234 -2.45 1.80 -28.00
CA GLN A 234 -3.19 0.55 -27.92
C GLN A 234 -4.43 0.73 -27.03
N PRO A 235 -5.54 1.31 -27.54
CA PRO A 235 -6.68 1.69 -26.71
C PRO A 235 -7.26 0.52 -25.92
N ASP A 236 -7.33 -0.69 -26.47
CA ASP A 236 -7.87 -1.87 -25.76
C ASP A 236 -6.97 -2.40 -24.63
N ARG A 237 -5.74 -1.90 -24.53
CA ARG A 237 -4.72 -2.33 -23.57
C ARG A 237 -3.75 -1.21 -23.23
N ALA A 238 -4.28 -0.01 -23.00
CA ALA A 238 -3.48 1.18 -22.81
C ALA A 238 -2.57 1.06 -21.56
N LEU A 239 -3.06 0.36 -20.53
CA LEU A 239 -2.29 0.03 -19.34
C LEU A 239 -2.09 -1.48 -19.24
N THR A 240 -0.86 -1.92 -19.02
CA THR A 240 -0.53 -3.32 -18.82
C THR A 240 -0.03 -3.55 -17.40
N PHE A 241 -0.46 -4.64 -16.77
CA PHE A 241 -0.16 -4.97 -15.38
C PHE A 241 0.40 -6.38 -15.20
N THR A 242 1.21 -6.59 -14.16
CA THR A 242 1.52 -7.91 -13.61
C THR A 242 0.78 -8.09 -12.28
N THR A 243 0.70 -9.32 -11.77
CA THR A 243 0.25 -9.59 -10.41
C THR A 243 1.44 -9.51 -9.44
N GLY A 244 1.17 -9.10 -8.20
CA GLY A 244 2.17 -9.03 -7.14
C GLY A 244 1.50 -8.73 -5.80
N THR A 245 2.26 -8.14 -4.87
CA THR A 245 1.75 -7.78 -3.56
C THR A 245 2.08 -6.34 -3.21
N TYR A 246 1.26 -5.74 -2.34
CA TYR A 246 1.48 -4.40 -1.83
C TYR A 246 2.90 -4.21 -1.28
N PHE A 247 3.41 -5.16 -0.47
CA PHE A 247 4.77 -5.07 0.06
C PHE A 247 5.84 -5.17 -1.02
N GLY A 248 5.59 -5.87 -2.13
CA GLY A 248 6.50 -5.87 -3.28
C GLY A 248 6.74 -4.46 -3.82
N GLY A 249 5.70 -3.62 -3.87
CA GLY A 249 5.83 -2.21 -4.23
C GLY A 249 6.53 -1.39 -3.14
N VAL A 250 6.13 -1.58 -1.87
CA VAL A 250 6.70 -0.85 -0.72
C VAL A 250 8.20 -1.09 -0.58
N ASP A 251 8.66 -2.32 -0.81
CA ASP A 251 10.07 -2.71 -0.69
C ASP A 251 10.99 -1.90 -1.60
N VAL A 252 10.49 -1.45 -2.74
CA VAL A 252 11.20 -0.55 -3.66
C VAL A 252 10.91 0.90 -3.31
N SER A 253 9.64 1.27 -3.25
CA SER A 253 9.22 2.67 -3.21
C SER A 253 9.58 3.40 -1.93
N GLU A 254 9.40 2.77 -0.77
CA GLU A 254 9.79 3.39 0.49
C GLU A 254 11.31 3.33 0.71
N ALA A 255 12.00 2.34 0.16
CA ALA A 255 13.46 2.31 0.16
C ALA A 255 14.06 3.48 -0.65
N LEU A 256 13.48 3.81 -1.81
CA LEU A 256 13.88 4.98 -2.61
C LEU A 256 13.62 6.31 -1.88
N ALA A 257 12.47 6.41 -1.21
CA ALA A 257 12.12 7.58 -0.42
C ALA A 257 13.08 7.76 0.77
N HIS A 258 13.40 6.66 1.45
CA HIS A 258 14.35 6.64 2.55
C HIS A 258 15.75 7.05 2.10
N GLU A 259 16.22 6.53 0.96
CA GLU A 259 17.52 6.89 0.38
C GLU A 259 17.62 8.39 0.10
N MET A 260 16.59 8.99 -0.51
CA MET A 260 16.52 10.43 -0.70
C MET A 260 16.55 11.19 0.63
N ALA A 261 15.77 10.76 1.63
CA ALA A 261 15.73 11.44 2.92
C ALA A 261 17.07 11.40 3.68
N MET A 262 17.85 10.32 3.54
CA MET A 262 19.18 10.20 4.16
C MET A 262 20.16 11.27 3.67
N TYR A 263 20.10 11.63 2.40
CA TYR A 263 21.13 12.46 1.75
C TYR A 263 20.67 13.86 1.37
N HIS A 264 19.35 14.10 1.26
CA HIS A 264 18.78 15.36 0.79
C HIS A 264 17.97 16.09 1.84
N VAL A 265 17.83 15.58 3.06
CA VAL A 265 17.40 16.39 4.20
C VAL A 265 18.62 16.91 4.93
N ALA A 266 18.66 18.20 5.24
CA ALA A 266 19.75 18.80 6.01
C ALA A 266 19.98 18.03 7.33
N GLY A 267 21.23 17.99 7.81
CA GLY A 267 21.61 17.24 9.01
C GLY A 267 20.78 17.63 10.23
N ASP A 268 20.51 18.93 10.38
CA ASP A 268 19.67 19.54 11.41
C ASP A 268 18.15 19.44 11.15
N GLY A 269 17.74 18.92 9.99
CA GLY A 269 16.34 18.83 9.58
C GLY A 269 15.70 20.16 9.19
N SER A 270 16.48 21.22 8.98
CA SER A 270 15.95 22.57 8.70
C SER A 270 15.33 22.72 7.31
N GLY A 271 15.63 21.80 6.38
CA GLY A 271 15.12 21.85 5.02
C GLY A 271 15.73 20.82 4.09
N ILE A 272 15.49 21.02 2.79
CA ILE A 272 15.87 20.09 1.72
C ILE A 272 17.05 20.65 0.93
N LEU A 273 18.06 19.80 0.74
CA LEU A 273 19.25 20.07 -0.04
C LEU A 273 18.96 19.84 -1.53
N PRO A 274 19.64 20.57 -2.44
CA PRO A 274 19.43 20.40 -3.88
C PRO A 274 19.65 18.96 -4.35
N ALA A 275 18.82 18.55 -5.31
CA ALA A 275 18.82 17.23 -5.92
C ALA A 275 20.19 16.90 -6.50
N SER A 276 20.65 15.68 -6.22
CA SER A 276 21.92 15.18 -6.72
C SER A 276 21.87 13.66 -6.79
N TRP A 277 22.40 13.10 -7.87
CA TRP A 277 22.58 11.66 -8.01
C TRP A 277 23.63 11.06 -7.05
N ARG A 278 24.39 11.91 -6.34
CA ARG A 278 25.39 11.47 -5.36
C ARG A 278 24.71 10.69 -4.23
N ASN A 279 25.31 9.56 -3.86
CA ASN A 279 24.83 8.65 -2.80
C ASN A 279 23.47 7.96 -3.04
N LEU A 280 22.79 8.22 -4.16
CA LEU A 280 21.56 7.51 -4.56
C LEU A 280 21.86 6.20 -5.32
N GLY A 281 22.50 5.24 -4.64
CA GLY A 281 22.93 3.97 -5.23
C GLY A 281 21.79 3.07 -5.67
N PHE A 282 20.77 2.93 -4.82
CA PHE A 282 19.59 2.12 -5.12
C PHE A 282 18.73 2.76 -6.21
N ARG A 283 18.50 4.08 -6.17
CA ARG A 283 17.80 4.78 -7.25
C ARG A 283 18.52 4.67 -8.60
N ARG A 284 19.86 4.70 -8.62
CA ARG A 284 20.64 4.44 -9.85
C ARG A 284 20.48 3.01 -10.36
N LEU A 285 20.35 2.02 -9.47
CA LEU A 285 20.12 0.62 -9.85
C LEU A 285 18.76 0.41 -10.53
N VAL A 286 17.72 1.13 -10.05
CA VAL A 286 16.38 1.14 -10.69
C VAL A 286 16.49 1.49 -12.17
N GLY A 287 17.34 2.46 -12.52
CA GLY A 287 17.56 2.88 -13.90
C GLY A 287 16.45 3.81 -14.39
N ASP A 288 16.02 3.62 -15.63
CA ASP A 288 14.95 4.43 -16.23
C ASP A 288 13.61 4.19 -15.50
N PRO A 289 13.02 5.22 -14.84
CA PRO A 289 11.76 5.07 -14.13
C PRO A 289 10.58 4.76 -15.06
N PHE A 290 10.68 5.07 -16.35
CA PHE A 290 9.63 4.92 -17.36
C PHE A 290 9.63 3.54 -18.03
N THR A 291 10.45 2.60 -17.52
CA THR A 291 10.33 1.17 -17.78
C THR A 291 9.67 0.49 -16.57
N PRO A 292 8.35 0.63 -16.35
CA PRO A 292 7.70 0.25 -15.08
C PRO A 292 7.84 -1.24 -14.78
N GLY A 293 7.77 -2.13 -15.79
CA GLY A 293 7.97 -3.58 -15.60
C GLY A 293 9.35 -4.00 -15.05
N ARG A 294 10.32 -3.09 -14.96
CA ARG A 294 11.63 -3.34 -14.32
C ARG A 294 11.54 -3.43 -12.80
N ARG A 295 10.51 -2.84 -12.18
CA ARG A 295 10.32 -2.81 -10.72
C ARG A 295 8.88 -3.13 -10.35
N ALA A 296 8.66 -3.61 -9.14
CA ALA A 296 7.32 -3.67 -8.60
C ALA A 296 6.81 -2.25 -8.30
N THR A 297 5.72 -1.82 -8.95
CA THR A 297 5.02 -0.58 -8.61
C THR A 297 3.51 -0.82 -8.66
N ALA A 298 2.82 -0.76 -7.52
CA ALA A 298 1.39 -1.03 -7.42
C ALA A 298 0.66 0.31 -7.50
N PRO A 299 0.16 0.75 -8.67
CA PRO A 299 -0.28 2.12 -8.79
C PRO A 299 -1.55 2.39 -8.01
N SER A 300 -1.73 3.64 -7.57
CA SER A 300 -2.99 4.11 -7.02
C SER A 300 -3.91 4.62 -8.14
N THR A 301 -5.22 4.51 -7.94
CA THR A 301 -6.20 5.28 -8.71
C THR A 301 -6.54 6.54 -7.94
N ASP A 302 -6.02 7.68 -8.38
CA ASP A 302 -6.17 8.96 -7.69
C ASP A 302 -7.23 9.82 -8.36
N THR A 303 -8.39 9.93 -7.72
CA THR A 303 -9.58 10.54 -8.34
C THR A 303 -9.90 11.91 -7.74
N LEU A 304 -9.79 12.96 -8.56
CA LEU A 304 -10.37 14.25 -8.21
C LEU A 304 -11.89 14.20 -8.39
N THR A 305 -12.63 14.26 -7.29
CA THR A 305 -14.09 14.30 -7.30
C THR A 305 -14.59 15.73 -7.48
N LEU A 306 -15.21 16.01 -8.64
CA LEU A 306 -15.85 17.28 -8.96
C LEU A 306 -17.37 17.16 -8.84
N ARG A 307 -17.99 18.13 -8.18
CA ARG A 307 -19.44 18.33 -8.16
C ARG A 307 -19.79 19.57 -8.99
N ILE A 308 -20.69 19.43 -9.94
CA ILE A 308 -21.19 20.51 -10.80
C ILE A 308 -22.65 20.80 -10.46
N ASP A 309 -22.97 22.07 -10.22
CA ASP A 309 -24.34 22.56 -10.13
C ASP A 309 -24.48 23.94 -10.81
N ASP A 310 -25.62 24.59 -10.57
CA ASP A 310 -25.92 25.93 -11.10
C ASP A 310 -25.04 27.02 -10.45
N ASP A 311 -24.59 26.79 -9.21
CA ASP A 311 -23.76 27.73 -8.44
C ASP A 311 -22.27 27.63 -8.79
N GLY A 312 -21.83 26.53 -9.41
CA GLY A 312 -20.51 26.39 -10.01
C GLY A 312 -19.96 24.98 -9.98
N VAL A 313 -18.63 24.90 -9.81
CA VAL A 313 -17.90 23.63 -9.69
C VAL A 313 -17.13 23.63 -8.39
N SER A 314 -17.23 22.53 -7.66
CA SER A 314 -16.52 22.33 -6.40
C SER A 314 -15.88 20.96 -6.32
N PHE A 315 -14.92 20.81 -5.42
CA PHE A 315 -14.23 19.55 -5.16
C PHE A 315 -13.96 19.37 -3.66
N VAL A 316 -13.62 18.16 -3.27
CA VAL A 316 -13.28 17.81 -1.88
C VAL A 316 -11.82 17.40 -1.78
N LEU A 317 -11.24 17.66 -0.61
CA LEU A 317 -9.92 17.15 -0.23
C LEU A 317 -10.03 16.42 1.10
N HIS A 318 -9.11 15.49 1.31
CA HIS A 318 -8.90 14.80 2.56
C HIS A 318 -7.57 15.20 3.17
N ASN A 319 -7.52 15.28 4.49
CA ASN A 319 -6.29 15.47 5.26
C ASN A 319 -5.93 14.12 5.89
N ARG A 320 -4.89 13.47 5.36
CA ARG A 320 -4.45 12.15 5.87
C ARG A 320 -3.92 12.31 7.29
N ALA A 321 -4.51 11.58 8.24
CA ALA A 321 -4.12 11.68 9.65
C ALA A 321 -2.72 11.08 9.85
N ALA A 322 -1.79 11.85 10.41
CA ALA A 322 -0.37 11.51 10.51
C ALA A 322 -0.01 10.26 11.33
N GLY A 323 -0.98 9.59 11.97
CA GLY A 323 -0.76 8.43 12.83
C GLY A 323 -1.39 7.10 12.36
N ASN A 324 -2.09 7.06 11.21
CA ASN A 324 -2.86 5.87 10.81
C ASN A 324 -2.34 5.16 9.54
N VAL A 325 -1.48 5.80 8.75
CA VAL A 325 -1.03 5.29 7.45
C VAL A 325 0.50 5.18 7.40
N ALA A 326 1.01 4.13 6.74
CA ALA A 326 2.45 3.86 6.60
C ALA A 326 3.23 4.95 5.83
N VAL A 327 2.50 5.77 5.07
CA VAL A 327 2.94 6.78 4.11
C VAL A 327 2.06 8.03 4.27
N ALA A 328 2.61 9.24 4.08
CA ALA A 328 1.82 10.46 3.79
C ALA A 328 1.06 11.19 4.94
N GLY A 329 1.55 11.21 6.18
CA GLY A 329 0.90 11.95 7.28
C GLY A 329 0.90 13.49 7.15
N GLY A 330 -0.26 14.14 7.32
CA GLY A 330 -0.40 15.62 7.40
C GLY A 330 -0.54 16.36 6.06
N MET A 331 -0.51 15.61 4.96
CA MET A 331 -0.70 16.11 3.59
C MET A 331 -2.20 16.17 3.22
N LEU A 332 -2.52 17.15 2.37
CA LEU A 332 -3.80 17.25 1.69
C LEU A 332 -3.77 16.33 0.46
N HIS A 333 -4.75 15.45 0.35
CA HIS A 333 -4.93 14.56 -0.79
C HIS A 333 -6.30 14.78 -1.43
N ILE A 334 -6.41 14.44 -2.71
CA ILE A 334 -7.71 14.20 -3.35
C ILE A 334 -8.31 12.90 -2.82
N MET A 335 -9.61 12.77 -3.01
CA MET A 335 -10.43 11.71 -2.42
C MET A 335 -11.49 11.30 -3.48
N PRO A 336 -11.58 10.01 -3.85
CA PRO A 336 -10.81 8.88 -3.32
C PRO A 336 -9.40 8.74 -3.91
N ALA A 337 -8.54 8.02 -3.20
CA ALA A 337 -7.21 7.61 -3.64
C ALA A 337 -6.77 6.29 -2.97
N GLY A 338 -6.69 5.21 -3.74
CA GLY A 338 -6.28 3.90 -3.21
C GLY A 338 -5.60 3.01 -4.24
N VAL A 339 -4.87 2.01 -3.75
CA VAL A 339 -4.03 1.12 -4.55
C VAL A 339 -4.91 0.22 -5.41
N PHE A 340 -4.54 0.02 -6.68
CA PHE A 340 -5.30 -0.87 -7.55
C PHE A 340 -5.12 -2.33 -7.13
N GLN A 341 -6.12 -2.86 -6.43
CA GLN A 341 -6.10 -4.16 -5.77
C GLN A 341 -7.43 -4.90 -5.95
N PRO A 342 -7.43 -6.25 -5.95
CA PRO A 342 -8.66 -7.01 -5.88
C PRO A 342 -9.25 -6.95 -4.46
N SER A 343 -10.58 -7.03 -4.36
CA SER A 343 -11.31 -7.10 -3.09
C SER A 343 -11.17 -8.46 -2.38
N SER A 344 -10.71 -9.49 -3.11
CA SER A 344 -10.53 -10.85 -2.58
C SER A 344 -9.41 -11.61 -3.31
N VAL A 345 -8.77 -12.55 -2.62
CA VAL A 345 -7.80 -13.50 -3.17
C VAL A 345 -8.43 -14.54 -4.11
N LEU A 346 -9.76 -14.67 -4.14
CA LEU A 346 -10.43 -15.64 -5.01
C LEU A 346 -10.22 -15.31 -6.49
N PRO A 347 -9.81 -16.26 -7.36
CA PRO A 347 -9.53 -15.96 -8.78
C PRO A 347 -10.69 -15.31 -9.54
N ALA A 348 -11.94 -15.72 -9.26
CA ALA A 348 -13.11 -15.11 -9.87
C ALA A 348 -13.30 -13.64 -9.46
N ALA A 349 -13.00 -13.31 -8.20
CA ALA A 349 -13.03 -11.94 -7.72
C ALA A 349 -11.90 -11.11 -8.31
N GLN A 350 -10.68 -11.66 -8.40
CA GLN A 350 -9.57 -10.97 -9.07
C GLN A 350 -9.91 -10.62 -10.53
N ALA A 351 -10.50 -11.55 -11.28
CA ALA A 351 -10.92 -11.29 -12.66
C ALA A 351 -12.04 -10.25 -12.73
N ALA A 352 -13.00 -10.29 -11.79
CA ALA A 352 -14.09 -9.33 -11.72
C ALA A 352 -13.62 -7.92 -11.30
N ASP A 353 -12.59 -7.83 -10.45
CA ASP A 353 -12.08 -6.58 -9.87
C ASP A 353 -10.96 -5.95 -10.69
N PHE A 354 -10.49 -6.60 -11.76
CA PHE A 354 -9.55 -6.02 -12.71
C PHE A 354 -10.24 -5.00 -13.62
N ASP A 355 -10.73 -3.94 -12.96
CA ASP A 355 -11.56 -2.87 -13.49
C ASP A 355 -11.31 -1.62 -12.62
N LEU A 356 -10.83 -0.55 -13.24
CA LEU A 356 -10.48 0.69 -12.54
C LEU A 356 -11.69 1.36 -11.89
N TRP A 357 -12.87 1.29 -12.52
CA TRP A 357 -14.09 1.86 -11.95
C TRP A 357 -14.51 1.12 -10.70
N ARG A 358 -14.41 -0.21 -10.70
CA ARG A 358 -14.69 -1.02 -9.51
C ARG A 358 -13.75 -0.72 -8.37
N ASN A 359 -12.47 -0.47 -8.64
CA ASN A 359 -11.53 0.02 -7.63
C ASN A 359 -12.04 1.34 -7.05
N MET A 360 -12.30 2.33 -7.91
CA MET A 360 -12.79 3.65 -7.50
C MET A 360 -14.10 3.60 -6.69
N MET A 361 -15.06 2.73 -7.05
CA MET A 361 -16.31 2.56 -6.31
C MET A 361 -16.10 2.08 -4.88
N ARG A 362 -15.18 1.13 -4.67
CA ARG A 362 -14.85 0.66 -3.32
C ARG A 362 -14.20 1.76 -2.51
N GLU A 363 -13.25 2.49 -3.10
CA GLU A 363 -12.64 3.65 -2.44
C GLU A 363 -13.67 4.74 -2.11
N TYR A 364 -14.62 5.04 -3.00
CA TYR A 364 -15.74 5.94 -2.68
C TYR A 364 -16.55 5.41 -1.48
N SER A 365 -16.84 4.12 -1.45
CA SER A 365 -17.59 3.50 -0.35
C SER A 365 -16.86 3.60 0.99
N GLU A 366 -15.55 3.44 1.00
CA GLU A 366 -14.70 3.39 2.19
C GLU A 366 -14.32 4.80 2.65
N GLU A 367 -13.86 5.64 1.73
CA GLU A 367 -13.44 7.00 2.01
C GLU A 367 -14.63 7.94 2.26
N PHE A 368 -15.61 8.00 1.35
CA PHE A 368 -16.73 8.95 1.48
C PHE A 368 -17.78 8.48 2.47
N LEU A 369 -18.09 7.19 2.48
CA LEU A 369 -19.23 6.66 3.24
C LEU A 369 -18.82 5.93 4.52
N GLY A 370 -17.52 5.76 4.77
CA GLY A 370 -17.01 5.14 5.99
C GLY A 370 -17.34 3.65 6.09
N SER A 371 -17.58 2.98 4.96
CA SER A 371 -17.78 1.53 4.92
C SER A 371 -16.53 0.80 5.39
N ALA A 372 -16.70 -0.42 5.90
CA ALA A 372 -15.55 -1.27 6.20
C ALA A 372 -14.79 -1.60 4.91
N GLU A 373 -13.46 -1.59 4.99
CA GLU A 373 -12.60 -1.97 3.88
C GLU A 373 -12.88 -3.41 3.46
N HIS A 374 -12.95 -3.66 2.16
CA HIS A 374 -13.03 -5.02 1.65
C HIS A 374 -11.68 -5.70 1.88
N GLY A 375 -11.63 -6.65 2.82
CA GLY A 375 -10.39 -7.12 3.46
C GLY A 375 -9.39 -7.86 2.58
N GLY A 376 -9.65 -8.08 1.29
CA GLY A 376 -8.74 -8.80 0.39
C GLY A 376 -8.61 -10.30 0.67
N ASP A 377 -8.83 -10.75 1.90
CA ASP A 377 -8.83 -12.15 2.34
C ASP A 377 -10.25 -12.70 2.60
N GLY A 378 -11.26 -11.84 2.48
CA GLY A 378 -12.66 -12.12 2.75
C GLY A 378 -13.51 -12.42 1.52
N GLU A 379 -14.82 -12.34 1.72
CA GLU A 379 -15.81 -12.43 0.65
C GLU A 379 -15.59 -11.31 -0.38
N PRO A 380 -15.71 -11.59 -1.69
CA PRO A 380 -15.60 -10.58 -2.73
C PRO A 380 -16.58 -9.42 -2.53
N ALA A 381 -16.23 -8.24 -3.02
CA ALA A 381 -17.16 -7.11 -3.06
C ALA A 381 -18.43 -7.47 -3.87
N ASP A 382 -19.59 -7.20 -3.29
CA ASP A 382 -20.87 -7.38 -3.97
C ASP A 382 -21.29 -6.09 -4.68
N TYR A 383 -20.92 -5.97 -5.95
CA TYR A 383 -21.26 -4.80 -6.79
C TYR A 383 -22.78 -4.66 -7.07
N SER A 384 -23.59 -5.68 -6.75
CA SER A 384 -25.05 -5.59 -6.85
C SER A 384 -25.71 -5.03 -5.59
N ALA A 385 -24.96 -4.93 -4.49
CA ALA A 385 -25.41 -4.36 -3.23
C ALA A 385 -25.10 -2.85 -3.13
N GLU A 386 -25.85 -2.16 -2.27
CA GLU A 386 -25.55 -0.76 -1.94
C GLU A 386 -24.32 -0.66 -1.02
N PRO A 387 -23.49 0.39 -1.16
CA PRO A 387 -23.67 1.54 -2.05
C PRO A 387 -23.10 1.34 -3.48
N LEU A 388 -22.38 0.24 -3.74
CA LEU A 388 -21.67 0.01 -5.02
C LEU A 388 -22.62 0.02 -6.23
N ALA A 389 -23.78 -0.63 -6.11
CA ALA A 389 -24.79 -0.66 -7.17
C ALA A 389 -25.31 0.74 -7.55
N SER A 390 -25.37 1.69 -6.62
CA SER A 390 -25.78 3.06 -6.92
C SER A 390 -24.74 3.84 -7.74
N PHE A 391 -23.45 3.57 -7.54
CA PHE A 391 -22.38 4.17 -8.34
C PHE A 391 -22.44 3.68 -9.79
N ASP A 392 -22.58 2.37 -10.00
CA ASP A 392 -22.74 1.80 -11.34
C ASP A 392 -23.97 2.36 -12.07
N ARG A 393 -25.11 2.44 -11.39
CA ARG A 393 -26.32 3.06 -11.97
C ARG A 393 -26.11 4.54 -12.30
N ALA A 394 -25.37 5.28 -11.47
CA ALA A 394 -25.06 6.68 -11.74
C ALA A 394 -24.16 6.84 -12.97
N LEU A 395 -23.15 5.98 -13.14
CA LEU A 395 -22.28 5.98 -14.30
C LEU A 395 -23.07 5.65 -15.57
N ALA A 396 -23.87 4.58 -15.52
CA ALA A 396 -24.71 4.15 -16.64
C ALA A 396 -25.77 5.20 -17.05
N ALA A 397 -26.29 5.96 -16.08
CA ALA A 397 -27.25 7.04 -16.33
C ALA A 397 -26.59 8.36 -16.76
N GLY A 398 -25.25 8.45 -16.78
CA GLY A 398 -24.50 9.67 -17.10
C GLY A 398 -24.49 10.72 -15.98
N GLY A 399 -24.96 10.38 -14.78
CA GLY A 399 -24.92 11.27 -13.60
C GLY A 399 -23.52 11.39 -12.98
N VAL A 400 -22.62 10.47 -13.35
CA VAL A 400 -21.17 10.63 -13.18
C VAL A 400 -20.47 10.35 -14.51
N ARG A 401 -19.42 11.13 -14.81
CA ARG A 401 -18.48 10.89 -15.91
C ARG A 401 -17.08 10.82 -15.36
N VAL A 402 -16.33 9.79 -15.74
CA VAL A 402 -14.96 9.56 -15.23
C VAL A 402 -13.98 9.67 -16.37
N PHE A 403 -12.95 10.50 -16.19
CA PHE A 403 -11.90 10.74 -17.16
C PHE A 403 -10.55 10.27 -16.62
N CYS A 404 -9.73 9.70 -17.49
CA CYS A 404 -8.31 9.53 -17.25
C CYS A 404 -7.55 10.73 -17.83
N LEU A 405 -6.59 11.24 -17.05
CA LEU A 405 -5.70 12.34 -17.42
C LEU A 405 -4.32 11.83 -17.88
N GLY A 406 -3.97 10.61 -17.50
CA GLY A 406 -2.68 9.98 -17.79
C GLY A 406 -2.19 9.13 -16.63
N VAL A 407 -0.96 8.66 -16.76
CA VAL A 407 -0.22 7.98 -15.69
C VAL A 407 1.03 8.77 -15.37
N ALA A 408 1.35 8.89 -14.09
CA ALA A 408 2.58 9.51 -13.63
C ALA A 408 3.23 8.68 -12.53
N LEU A 409 4.43 9.08 -12.12
CA LEU A 409 5.11 8.51 -10.97
C LEU A 409 5.37 9.60 -9.95
N ASP A 410 5.14 9.33 -8.66
CA ASP A 410 5.71 10.16 -7.59
C ASP A 410 7.24 10.10 -7.70
N ALA A 411 7.91 11.24 -7.92
CA ALA A 411 9.34 11.25 -8.16
C ALA A 411 10.15 10.75 -6.95
N LEU A 412 9.65 10.89 -5.72
CA LEU A 412 10.32 10.45 -4.48
C LEU A 412 10.29 8.94 -4.31
N THR A 413 9.19 8.30 -4.69
CA THR A 413 8.94 6.88 -4.41
C THR A 413 8.95 6.01 -5.67
N LEU A 414 8.82 6.62 -6.84
CA LEU A 414 8.52 5.98 -8.12
C LEU A 414 7.27 5.09 -8.08
N TRP A 415 6.37 5.34 -7.13
CA TRP A 415 5.03 4.77 -7.06
C TRP A 415 4.21 5.27 -8.24
N GLY A 416 3.39 4.41 -8.83
CA GLY A 416 2.56 4.79 -9.98
C GLY A 416 1.26 5.45 -9.54
N GLU A 417 0.87 6.50 -10.24
CA GLU A 417 -0.37 7.24 -9.99
C GLU A 417 -1.18 7.26 -11.29
N ILE A 418 -2.36 6.63 -11.28
CA ILE A 418 -3.35 6.72 -12.36
C ILE A 418 -4.22 7.93 -12.06
N LEU A 419 -3.98 9.01 -12.79
CA LEU A 419 -4.59 10.31 -12.52
C LEU A 419 -5.97 10.38 -13.17
N THR A 420 -7.03 10.52 -12.37
CA THR A 420 -8.41 10.55 -12.85
C THR A 420 -9.22 11.71 -12.29
N VAL A 421 -10.33 12.01 -12.96
CA VAL A 421 -11.33 13.00 -12.53
C VAL A 421 -12.72 12.40 -12.67
N ALA A 422 -13.50 12.41 -11.60
CA ALA A 422 -14.91 12.02 -11.64
C ALA A 422 -15.78 13.26 -11.50
N VAL A 423 -16.66 13.49 -12.47
CA VAL A 423 -17.55 14.64 -12.55
C VAL A 423 -18.97 14.19 -12.27
N PHE A 424 -19.53 14.63 -11.15
CA PHE A 424 -20.89 14.36 -10.75
C PHE A 424 -21.78 15.58 -11.00
N ASP A 425 -22.99 15.37 -11.51
CA ASP A 425 -24.04 16.38 -11.37
C ASP A 425 -24.45 16.53 -9.89
N GLY A 426 -24.91 17.72 -9.52
CA GLY A 426 -25.28 18.07 -8.15
C GLY A 426 -26.27 17.08 -7.53
N PRO A 427 -27.42 16.80 -8.16
CA PRO A 427 -28.39 15.84 -7.63
C PRO A 427 -27.83 14.43 -7.39
N THR A 428 -26.99 13.93 -8.29
CA THR A 428 -26.36 12.62 -8.18
C THR A 428 -25.33 12.60 -7.07
N TYR A 429 -24.47 13.61 -6.99
CA TYR A 429 -23.51 13.77 -5.89
C TYR A 429 -24.24 13.79 -4.53
N ASP A 430 -25.25 14.65 -4.39
CA ASP A 430 -25.94 14.87 -3.13
C ASP A 430 -26.70 13.62 -2.67
N ARG A 431 -27.21 12.82 -3.61
CA ARG A 431 -27.84 11.52 -3.33
C ARG A 431 -26.84 10.47 -2.92
N LEU A 432 -25.74 10.30 -3.67
CA LEU A 432 -24.74 9.26 -3.40
C LEU A 432 -23.97 9.51 -2.11
N PHE A 433 -23.68 10.78 -1.82
CA PHE A 433 -22.86 11.20 -0.69
C PHE A 433 -23.68 11.88 0.42
N ALA A 434 -24.99 11.64 0.47
CA ALA A 434 -25.89 12.20 1.50
C ALA A 434 -25.40 11.92 2.94
N ASN A 435 -24.76 10.76 3.15
CA ASN A 435 -24.22 10.32 4.43
C ASN A 435 -22.68 10.44 4.49
N MET A 436 -22.08 11.36 3.73
CA MET A 436 -20.63 11.51 3.67
C MET A 436 -20.04 11.73 5.07
N VAL A 437 -19.09 10.90 5.45
CA VAL A 437 -18.45 10.99 6.75
C VAL A 437 -17.47 12.16 6.79
N SER A 438 -17.43 12.87 7.93
CA SER A 438 -16.47 13.97 8.09
C SER A 438 -15.06 13.50 8.47
N ALA A 439 -14.92 12.24 8.84
CA ALA A 439 -13.67 11.56 9.16
C ALA A 439 -13.86 10.04 9.06
N ASN A 440 -12.80 9.33 8.67
CA ASN A 440 -12.71 7.87 8.68
C ASN A 440 -11.35 7.42 9.25
N THR A 441 -11.04 6.13 9.16
CA THR A 441 -9.77 5.56 9.65
C THR A 441 -8.54 6.18 8.96
N GLU A 442 -8.69 6.69 7.74
CA GLU A 442 -7.58 7.20 6.92
C GLU A 442 -7.31 8.69 7.16
N GLY A 443 -8.31 9.45 7.62
CA GLY A 443 -8.16 10.88 7.91
C GLY A 443 -9.47 11.65 7.99
N THR A 444 -9.39 12.97 7.79
CA THR A 444 -10.53 13.88 7.91
C THR A 444 -10.79 14.63 6.62
N VAL A 445 -12.06 14.74 6.21
CA VAL A 445 -12.46 15.61 5.08
C VAL A 445 -12.14 17.06 5.45
N VAL A 446 -11.43 17.76 4.57
CA VAL A 446 -11.05 19.17 4.77
C VAL A 446 -12.31 20.01 4.79
N LYS A 447 -12.48 20.83 5.83
CA LYS A 447 -13.58 21.80 5.93
C LYS A 447 -13.03 23.22 5.85
N THR A 448 -13.65 24.06 5.03
CA THR A 448 -13.29 25.48 4.85
C THR A 448 -14.45 26.41 5.20
N GLY A 449 -14.13 27.61 5.69
CA GLY A 449 -15.11 28.63 6.07
C GLY A 449 -15.26 28.80 7.59
N ARG A 450 -15.22 30.06 8.07
CA ARG A 450 -15.28 30.40 9.51
C ARG A 450 -16.70 30.42 10.10
N ALA A 451 -17.72 30.67 9.27
CA ALA A 451 -19.12 30.82 9.71
C ALA A 451 -19.97 29.55 9.47
N ARG A 452 -19.72 28.82 8.37
CA ARG A 452 -20.27 27.50 8.07
C ARG A 452 -19.17 26.67 7.38
N PRO A 453 -18.55 25.72 8.08
CA PRO A 453 -17.52 24.89 7.48
C PRO A 453 -18.13 23.99 6.39
N THR A 454 -17.72 24.17 5.14
CA THR A 454 -18.10 23.31 3.99
C THR A 454 -16.91 22.45 3.60
N SER A 455 -17.17 21.20 3.21
CA SER A 455 -16.15 20.32 2.62
C SER A 455 -15.86 20.64 1.14
N ALA A 456 -16.75 21.39 0.49
CA ALA A 456 -16.66 21.78 -0.90
C ALA A 456 -15.76 23.01 -1.08
N LEU A 457 -14.63 22.81 -1.74
CA LEU A 457 -13.71 23.85 -2.19
C LEU A 457 -14.11 24.32 -3.60
N PRO A 458 -14.16 25.63 -3.88
CA PRO A 458 -14.42 26.13 -5.22
C PRO A 458 -13.34 25.67 -6.21
N PHE A 459 -13.73 25.07 -7.33
CA PHE A 459 -12.79 24.72 -8.40
C PHE A 459 -12.47 25.97 -9.22
N THR A 460 -11.56 26.79 -8.70
CA THR A 460 -11.13 28.06 -9.31
C THR A 460 -9.60 28.16 -9.31
N ARG A 461 -9.03 28.95 -10.23
CA ARG A 461 -7.58 29.18 -10.28
C ARG A 461 -7.04 29.70 -8.94
N HIS A 462 -7.75 30.61 -8.30
CA HIS A 462 -7.35 31.20 -7.02
C HIS A 462 -7.22 30.13 -5.92
N THR A 463 -8.22 29.27 -5.75
CA THR A 463 -8.17 28.17 -4.76
C THR A 463 -7.04 27.19 -5.06
N ILE A 464 -6.80 26.87 -6.33
CA ILE A 464 -5.71 26.00 -6.75
C ILE A 464 -4.34 26.61 -6.43
N ASP A 465 -4.16 27.91 -6.67
CA ASP A 465 -2.94 28.64 -6.33
C ASP A 465 -2.66 28.64 -4.82
N GLU A 466 -3.68 28.89 -4.00
CA GLU A 466 -3.56 28.85 -2.55
C GLU A 466 -3.17 27.45 -2.03
N LEU A 467 -3.81 26.40 -2.55
CA LEU A 467 -3.48 25.02 -2.19
C LEU A 467 -2.06 24.64 -2.61
N THR A 468 -1.65 25.05 -3.81
CA THR A 468 -0.30 24.79 -4.32
C THR A 468 0.77 25.50 -3.48
N ALA A 469 0.51 26.76 -3.12
CA ALA A 469 1.38 27.58 -2.27
C ALA A 469 1.46 27.08 -0.82
N SER A 470 0.47 26.31 -0.36
CA SER A 470 0.51 25.73 0.99
C SER A 470 1.62 24.69 1.18
N GLU A 471 2.15 24.12 0.09
CA GLU A 471 3.11 23.01 0.08
C GLU A 471 2.64 21.75 0.82
N ARG A 472 1.32 21.62 1.02
CA ARG A 472 0.72 20.47 1.72
C ARG A 472 0.03 19.49 0.78
N LEU A 473 -0.16 19.83 -0.50
CA LEU A 473 -0.73 18.90 -1.47
C LEU A 473 0.22 17.73 -1.74
N ALA A 474 -0.30 16.51 -1.62
CA ALA A 474 0.38 15.32 -2.11
C ALA A 474 0.64 15.43 -3.63
N PRO A 475 1.71 14.82 -4.17
CA PRO A 475 2.02 14.92 -5.60
C PRO A 475 0.87 14.50 -6.53
N ALA A 476 0.22 13.37 -6.27
CA ALA A 476 -0.93 12.90 -7.05
C ALA A 476 -2.10 13.92 -7.02
N ALA A 477 -2.40 14.48 -5.84
CA ALA A 477 -3.42 15.52 -5.68
C ALA A 477 -3.09 16.79 -6.48
N ALA A 478 -1.84 17.27 -6.41
CA ALA A 478 -1.39 18.41 -7.19
C ALA A 478 -1.49 18.13 -8.69
N GLY A 479 -1.08 16.92 -9.13
CA GLY A 479 -1.16 16.46 -10.52
C GLY A 479 -2.58 16.46 -11.06
N CYS A 480 -3.50 15.78 -10.37
CA CYS A 480 -4.90 15.71 -10.77
C CYS A 480 -5.56 17.10 -10.81
N ILE A 481 -5.33 17.95 -9.81
CA ILE A 481 -5.90 19.31 -9.78
C ILE A 481 -5.37 20.16 -10.93
N GLN A 482 -4.05 20.13 -11.18
CA GLN A 482 -3.43 20.91 -12.24
C GLN A 482 -3.92 20.47 -13.63
N LEU A 483 -3.84 19.18 -13.93
CA LEU A 483 -4.27 18.62 -15.22
C LEU A 483 -5.78 18.78 -15.43
N ALA A 484 -6.60 18.58 -14.39
CA ALA A 484 -8.03 18.84 -14.48
C ALA A 484 -8.33 20.32 -14.79
N TRP A 485 -7.57 21.25 -14.20
CA TRP A 485 -7.73 22.67 -14.50
C TRP A 485 -7.31 22.99 -15.94
N GLU A 486 -6.20 22.44 -16.42
CA GLU A 486 -5.72 22.60 -17.79
C GLU A 486 -6.78 22.11 -18.80
N HIS A 487 -7.39 20.94 -18.55
CA HIS A 487 -8.38 20.31 -19.43
C HIS A 487 -9.84 20.61 -19.07
N ARG A 488 -10.10 21.59 -18.20
CA ARG A 488 -11.44 21.87 -17.64
C ARG A 488 -12.55 22.07 -18.69
N ARG A 489 -12.23 22.60 -19.89
CA ARG A 489 -13.25 22.79 -20.95
C ARG A 489 -13.80 21.45 -21.44
N THR A 490 -12.92 20.47 -21.65
CA THR A 490 -13.29 19.10 -22.06
C THR A 490 -14.01 18.38 -20.92
N ILE A 491 -13.44 18.41 -19.72
CA ILE A 491 -13.95 17.70 -18.53
C ILE A 491 -15.35 18.20 -18.15
N LEU A 492 -15.55 19.52 -18.12
CA LEU A 492 -16.82 20.13 -17.71
C LEU A 492 -17.84 20.23 -18.84
N GLY A 493 -17.47 19.89 -20.08
CA GLY A 493 -18.35 20.05 -21.25
C GLY A 493 -18.72 21.51 -21.56
N ARG A 494 -17.95 22.48 -21.05
CA ARG A 494 -18.17 23.92 -21.23
C ARG A 494 -17.14 24.46 -22.22
N GLY A 495 -17.59 24.64 -23.45
CA GLY A 495 -16.90 25.34 -24.54
C GLY A 495 -16.66 26.79 -24.19
#